data_AF-A0A9D2JAE1-F1
#
_entry.id   AF-A0A9D2JAE1-F1
#
_cell.length_a   1.000
_cell.length_b   1.000
_cell.length_c   1.000
_cell.angle_alpha   90.00
_cell.angle_beta   90.00
_cell.angle_gamma   90.00
#
_symmetry.space_group_name_H-M   'P 1'
#
loop_
_entity.id
_entity.type
_entity.pdbx_description
1 polymer ?
#
loop_
_entity_poly.entity_id
_entity_poly.type
_entity_poly.pdbx_seq_one_letter_code
_entity_poly.pdbx_strand_id
1 'polypeptide(L)'
;MKKRGLLSLALAAALLCGCTGADGKIYGQGKVLDYVDSVCTEPYELVGTELVAEEPDDMRYDFVTRERGLAFTAHSYLAAITIDATVTSWYTREISCDYVSRVHDLYREDIDAALAKGKTWLPEPEWMYAVTFADLDNITDTLLAADAIYSAELAYNPPEFLAEHPAATVHLVWQRSEAEALEHKTWVNLTDVSLTGQQDRQTLYDRLAGVYAQAVVDKKVEDGSVPAAYLAGKHRSRLDALELNGAPLAYDTEDNPYNPFGLITDDFLGAWYSYGADSYLLAMDIGYMSDGSSFPLIAREYALALGGSYTRETDEKGRSDSSWTIGGDTWRMRSTYRDGKVLDFTVEKNGQPLDLTWYTVDQESEVGATFCVGLPAEDFCRLFGLGYEADEDAGCLRFYTA
;
A
#
# COMPACT_ATOMS: atom_id res chain seq x y z
N MET A 1 -2.85 -40.67 -16.71
CA MET A 1 -2.82 -40.15 -15.33
C MET A 1 -1.48 -40.43 -14.60
N LYS A 2 -0.31 -40.18 -15.21
CA LYS A 2 1.00 -40.34 -14.55
C LYS A 2 1.90 -39.09 -14.57
N LYS A 3 1.44 -37.97 -15.17
CA LYS A 3 2.23 -36.75 -15.35
C LYS A 3 1.90 -35.60 -14.38
N ARG A 4 0.77 -35.64 -13.67
CA ARG A 4 0.41 -34.60 -12.68
C ARG A 4 1.16 -34.76 -11.34
N GLY A 5 1.44 -36.00 -10.91
CA GLY A 5 2.19 -36.24 -9.66
C GLY A 5 3.67 -35.85 -9.71
N LEU A 6 4.28 -35.82 -10.89
CA LEU A 6 5.69 -35.43 -11.05
C LEU A 6 5.91 -33.91 -10.98
N LEU A 7 4.92 -33.10 -11.37
CA LEU A 7 5.00 -31.63 -11.27
C LEU A 7 4.81 -31.16 -9.82
N SER A 8 3.89 -31.78 -9.07
CA SER A 8 3.67 -31.48 -7.65
C SER A 8 4.85 -31.93 -6.77
N LEU A 9 5.50 -33.06 -7.10
CA LEU A 9 6.73 -33.49 -6.44
C LEU A 9 7.92 -32.58 -6.79
N ALA A 10 8.00 -32.05 -8.01
CA ALA A 10 9.05 -31.12 -8.41
C ALA A 10 8.88 -29.73 -7.76
N LEU A 11 7.64 -29.27 -7.55
CA LEU A 11 7.34 -28.02 -6.85
C LEU A 11 7.57 -28.15 -5.34
N ALA A 12 7.18 -29.28 -4.73
CA ALA A 12 7.51 -29.58 -3.33
C ALA A 12 9.02 -29.79 -3.11
N ALA A 13 9.71 -30.43 -4.06
CA ALA A 13 11.17 -30.57 -4.03
C ALA A 13 11.88 -29.22 -4.22
N ALA A 14 11.37 -28.33 -5.09
CA ALA A 14 11.92 -26.99 -5.29
C ALA A 14 11.72 -26.08 -4.06
N LEU A 15 10.62 -26.22 -3.33
CA LEU A 15 10.38 -25.54 -2.05
C LEU A 15 11.26 -26.10 -0.92
N LEU A 16 11.64 -27.38 -0.99
CA LEU A 16 12.56 -28.03 -0.04
C LEU A 16 14.05 -27.84 -0.38
N CYS A 17 14.41 -27.30 -1.55
CA CYS A 17 15.81 -27.12 -1.96
C CYS A 17 16.61 -26.11 -1.13
N GLY A 18 15.95 -25.34 -0.24
CA GLY A 18 16.59 -24.44 0.73
C GLY A 18 16.53 -24.90 2.19
N CYS A 19 15.76 -25.96 2.48
CA CYS A 19 15.50 -26.41 3.85
C CYS A 19 16.54 -27.44 4.29
N THR A 20 17.06 -27.31 5.50
CA THR A 20 18.02 -28.24 6.11
C THR A 20 17.56 -28.66 7.51
N GLY A 21 18.20 -29.69 8.07
CA GLY A 21 18.01 -30.09 9.47
C GLY A 21 18.77 -29.18 10.42
N ALA A 22 18.63 -29.39 11.73
CA ALA A 22 19.37 -28.63 12.74
C ALA A 22 20.90 -28.86 12.65
N ASP A 23 21.32 -29.97 12.04
CA ASP A 23 22.70 -30.33 11.73
C ASP A 23 23.19 -29.76 10.37
N GLY A 24 22.38 -28.91 9.74
CA GLY A 24 22.72 -28.23 8.50
C GLY A 24 23.94 -27.32 8.63
N LYS A 25 24.64 -27.10 7.52
CA LYS A 25 25.77 -26.15 7.50
C LYS A 25 25.27 -24.73 7.26
N ILE A 26 25.67 -23.80 8.11
CA ILE A 26 25.48 -22.36 7.88
C ILE A 26 26.33 -21.84 6.71
N TYR A 27 26.13 -20.59 6.32
CA TYR A 27 27.01 -19.94 5.36
C TYR A 27 28.41 -19.74 5.97
N GLY A 28 29.45 -20.06 5.18
CA GLY A 28 30.83 -19.81 5.59
C GLY A 28 31.19 -18.32 5.54
N GLN A 29 32.29 -17.96 6.18
CA GLN A 29 32.79 -16.60 6.32
C GLN A 29 32.76 -15.77 5.02
N GLY A 30 33.14 -16.34 3.87
CA GLY A 30 33.13 -15.60 2.59
C GLY A 30 31.75 -15.04 2.22
N LYS A 31 30.67 -15.79 2.49
CA LYS A 31 29.30 -15.33 2.25
C LYS A 31 28.84 -14.29 3.26
N VAL A 32 29.35 -14.37 4.49
CA VAL A 32 29.11 -13.34 5.51
C VAL A 32 29.80 -12.04 5.11
N LEU A 33 31.05 -12.11 4.63
CA LEU A 33 31.77 -10.94 4.13
C LEU A 33 31.05 -10.32 2.92
N ASP A 34 30.63 -11.12 1.93
CA ASP A 34 29.83 -10.64 0.79
C ASP A 34 28.56 -9.89 1.25
N TYR A 35 27.90 -10.38 2.31
CA TYR A 35 26.70 -9.74 2.86
C TYR A 35 27.05 -8.46 3.65
N VAL A 36 28.10 -8.48 4.46
CA VAL A 36 28.56 -7.29 5.20
C VAL A 36 28.99 -6.19 4.23
N ASP A 37 29.69 -6.53 3.14
CA ASP A 37 30.05 -5.58 2.06
C ASP A 37 28.81 -4.94 1.40
N SER A 38 27.65 -5.61 1.43
CA SER A 38 26.40 -5.07 0.89
C SER A 38 25.66 -4.14 1.84
N VAL A 39 26.00 -4.15 3.14
CA VAL A 39 25.32 -3.37 4.19
C VAL A 39 26.22 -2.28 4.78
N CYS A 40 27.48 -2.59 5.04
CA CYS A 40 28.48 -1.67 5.58
C CYS A 40 29.27 -1.04 4.43
N THR A 41 29.05 0.25 4.19
CA THR A 41 29.79 0.97 3.12
C THR A 41 31.14 1.51 3.59
N GLU A 42 31.37 1.53 4.91
CA GLU A 42 32.62 1.93 5.52
C GLU A 42 33.71 0.86 5.37
N PRO A 43 35.00 1.26 5.27
CA PRO A 43 36.10 0.31 5.44
C PRO A 43 36.08 -0.31 6.84
N TYR A 44 36.09 -1.65 6.92
CA TYR A 44 36.05 -2.38 8.20
C TYR A 44 37.15 -3.44 8.36
N GLU A 45 37.24 -4.00 9.56
CA GLU A 45 38.10 -5.15 9.89
C GLU A 45 37.29 -6.20 10.65
N LEU A 46 37.45 -7.48 10.26
CA LEU A 46 36.99 -8.62 11.04
C LEU A 46 37.96 -8.85 12.19
N VAL A 47 37.49 -8.68 13.42
CA VAL A 47 38.32 -8.74 14.64
C VAL A 47 38.09 -10.00 15.46
N GLY A 48 36.98 -10.71 15.24
CA GLY A 48 36.63 -11.91 16.00
C GLY A 48 35.64 -12.82 15.28
N THR A 49 35.68 -14.10 15.64
CA THR A 49 34.69 -15.09 15.22
C THR A 49 34.40 -16.02 16.40
N GLU A 50 33.13 -16.24 16.71
CA GLU A 50 32.70 -17.07 17.83
C GLU A 50 31.53 -17.97 17.41
N LEU A 51 31.65 -19.26 17.70
CA LEU A 51 30.55 -20.21 17.58
C LEU A 51 29.62 -20.04 18.79
N VAL A 52 28.46 -19.44 18.56
CA VAL A 52 27.50 -19.09 19.61
C VAL A 52 26.62 -20.29 19.98
N ALA A 53 26.25 -21.10 18.98
CA ALA A 53 25.49 -22.34 19.18
C ALA A 53 25.92 -23.42 18.19
N GLU A 54 25.90 -24.69 18.62
CA GLU A 54 26.29 -25.85 17.80
C GLU A 54 25.09 -26.56 17.13
N GLU A 55 23.89 -26.50 17.72
CA GLU A 55 22.69 -27.14 17.18
C GLU A 55 21.40 -26.42 17.65
N PRO A 56 20.72 -25.65 16.78
CA PRO A 56 21.16 -25.27 15.44
C PRO A 56 22.43 -24.41 15.46
N ASP A 57 23.24 -24.54 14.41
CA ASP A 57 24.51 -23.84 14.25
C ASP A 57 24.30 -22.31 14.09
N ASP A 58 25.06 -21.51 14.85
CA ASP A 58 25.09 -20.04 14.83
C ASP A 58 26.52 -19.55 15.05
N MET A 59 27.08 -18.90 14.03
CA MET A 59 28.41 -18.29 14.07
C MET A 59 28.29 -16.77 14.05
N ARG A 60 28.84 -16.13 15.08
CA ARG A 60 29.01 -14.68 15.18
C ARG A 60 30.35 -14.25 14.61
N TYR A 61 30.34 -13.15 13.88
CA TYR A 61 31.49 -12.46 13.34
C TYR A 61 31.49 -11.04 13.91
N ASP A 62 32.60 -10.65 14.54
CA ASP A 62 32.77 -9.34 15.18
C ASP A 62 33.60 -8.43 14.27
N PHE A 63 33.06 -7.25 13.96
CA PHE A 63 33.68 -6.28 13.06
C PHE A 63 33.88 -4.91 13.74
N VAL A 64 34.85 -4.15 13.25
CA VAL A 64 35.09 -2.75 13.65
C VAL A 64 35.34 -1.89 12.41
N THR A 65 34.66 -0.75 12.30
CA THR A 65 34.94 0.22 11.21
C THR A 65 36.26 0.94 11.46
N ARG A 66 37.02 1.19 10.39
CA ARG A 66 38.39 1.74 10.50
C ARG A 66 38.41 3.23 10.81
N GLU A 67 37.41 3.98 10.36
CA GLU A 67 37.41 5.43 10.46
C GLU A 67 36.96 5.92 11.83
N ARG A 68 35.86 5.36 12.35
CA ARG A 68 35.26 5.77 13.63
C ARG A 68 35.25 4.70 14.71
N GLY A 69 35.76 3.49 14.42
CA GLY A 69 35.85 2.42 15.41
C GLY A 69 34.48 1.86 15.82
N LEU A 70 33.46 1.95 14.96
CA LEU A 70 32.14 1.44 15.26
C LEU A 70 32.18 -0.09 15.27
N ALA A 71 31.86 -0.69 16.42
CA ALA A 71 31.78 -2.14 16.57
C ALA A 71 30.39 -2.63 16.18
N PHE A 72 30.34 -3.68 15.36
CA PHE A 72 29.11 -4.33 14.90
C PHE A 72 29.34 -5.82 14.69
N THR A 73 28.26 -6.60 14.60
CA THR A 73 28.30 -8.04 14.44
C THR A 73 27.47 -8.50 13.26
N ALA A 74 27.88 -9.64 12.68
CA ALA A 74 27.05 -10.40 11.75
C ALA A 74 26.91 -11.83 12.24
N HIS A 75 25.76 -12.44 11.99
CA HIS A 75 25.49 -13.83 12.32
C HIS A 75 25.23 -14.63 11.04
N SER A 76 25.75 -15.85 10.99
CA SER A 76 25.38 -16.86 10.01
C SER A 76 24.79 -18.02 10.77
N TYR A 77 23.49 -18.27 10.57
CA TYR A 77 22.74 -19.17 11.45
C TYR A 77 21.65 -19.94 10.69
N LEU A 78 21.16 -21.00 11.33
CA LEU A 78 20.00 -21.74 10.89
C LEU A 78 18.72 -21.19 11.55
N ALA A 79 17.84 -20.57 10.77
CA ALA A 79 16.55 -20.06 11.22
C ALA A 79 15.46 -21.14 11.06
N ALA A 80 14.72 -21.43 12.14
CA ALA A 80 13.65 -22.42 12.07
C ALA A 80 12.47 -21.89 11.24
N ILE A 81 11.96 -22.72 10.33
CA ILE A 81 10.81 -22.38 9.50
C ILE A 81 9.55 -22.49 10.35
N THR A 82 8.74 -21.44 10.33
CA THR A 82 7.43 -21.40 11.01
C THR A 82 6.31 -21.54 10.00
N ILE A 83 5.38 -22.48 10.21
CA ILE A 83 4.15 -22.65 9.42
C ILE A 83 2.98 -22.58 10.39
N ASP A 84 2.01 -21.70 10.13
CA ASP A 84 0.84 -21.49 11.00
C ASP A 84 1.21 -21.29 12.48
N ALA A 85 2.19 -20.41 12.73
CA ALA A 85 2.76 -20.11 14.05
C ALA A 85 3.37 -21.32 14.79
N THR A 86 3.59 -22.44 14.10
CA THR A 86 4.24 -23.64 14.64
C THR A 86 5.66 -23.73 14.10
N VAL A 87 6.63 -23.81 15.01
CA VAL A 87 8.04 -24.05 14.66
C VAL A 87 8.18 -25.48 14.14
N THR A 88 8.66 -25.60 12.90
CA THR A 88 8.88 -26.90 12.25
C THR A 88 10.28 -27.44 12.59
N SER A 89 10.55 -28.68 12.20
CA SER A 89 11.90 -29.27 12.29
C SER A 89 12.81 -28.89 11.11
N TRP A 90 12.40 -27.95 10.27
CA TRP A 90 13.15 -27.50 9.10
C TRP A 90 13.74 -26.12 9.34
N TYR A 91 14.93 -25.90 8.79
CA TYR A 91 15.67 -24.66 8.94
C TYR A 91 16.04 -24.08 7.57
N THR A 92 16.10 -22.75 7.47
CA THR A 92 16.76 -22.03 6.38
C THR A 92 18.08 -21.46 6.86
N ARG A 93 19.03 -21.27 5.95
CA ARG A 93 20.29 -20.58 6.24
C ARG A 93 20.06 -19.09 6.08
N GLU A 94 20.35 -18.32 7.10
CA GLU A 94 20.19 -16.87 7.11
C GLU A 94 21.52 -16.18 7.46
N ILE A 95 21.63 -14.90 7.05
CA ILE A 95 22.68 -13.99 7.52
C ILE A 95 21.98 -12.74 8.05
N SER A 96 22.39 -12.26 9.22
CA SER A 96 21.98 -10.96 9.75
C SER A 96 23.20 -10.13 10.09
N CYS A 97 23.05 -8.80 10.08
CA CYS A 97 24.11 -7.84 10.42
C CYS A 97 23.47 -6.69 11.21
N ASP A 98 24.05 -6.32 12.36
CA ASP A 98 23.51 -5.25 13.21
C ASP A 98 24.09 -3.86 12.89
N TYR A 99 24.92 -3.74 11.84
CA TYR A 99 25.60 -2.49 11.46
C TYR A 99 24.65 -1.29 11.40
N VAL A 100 23.52 -1.40 10.69
CA VAL A 100 22.54 -0.30 10.55
C VAL A 100 21.98 0.11 11.92
N SER A 101 21.60 -0.86 12.76
CA SER A 101 21.14 -0.59 14.12
C SER A 101 22.22 0.10 14.95
N ARG A 102 23.48 -0.30 14.82
CA ARG A 102 24.62 0.33 15.50
C ARG A 102 24.85 1.76 15.03
N VAL A 103 24.64 2.04 13.75
CA VAL A 103 24.68 3.42 13.22
C VAL A 103 23.54 4.24 13.83
N HIS A 104 22.31 3.71 13.89
CA HIS A 104 21.17 4.41 14.48
C HIS A 104 21.37 4.71 15.98
N ASP A 105 21.94 3.77 16.74
CA ASP A 105 22.25 3.93 18.17
C ASP A 105 23.14 5.17 18.45
N LEU A 106 24.01 5.56 17.50
CA LEU A 106 24.89 6.73 17.65
C LEU A 106 24.12 8.06 17.69
N TYR A 107 22.95 8.12 17.06
CA TYR A 107 22.20 9.37 16.86
C TYR A 107 20.88 9.40 17.63
N ARG A 108 20.40 8.25 18.10
CA ARG A 108 19.05 8.11 18.66
C ARG A 108 18.77 9.07 19.82
N GLU A 109 19.67 9.16 20.80
CA GLU A 109 19.48 10.02 21.98
C GLU A 109 19.36 11.50 21.60
N ASP A 110 20.23 11.97 20.70
CA ASP A 110 20.23 13.36 20.24
C ASP A 110 18.97 13.68 19.41
N ILE A 111 18.55 12.74 18.56
CA ILE A 111 17.31 12.83 17.77
C ILE A 111 16.11 12.94 18.70
N ASP A 112 15.98 12.03 19.67
CA ASP A 112 14.88 12.03 20.63
C ASP A 112 14.87 13.33 21.45
N ALA A 113 16.05 13.81 21.87
CA ALA A 113 16.20 15.09 22.56
C ALA A 113 15.86 16.31 21.69
N ALA A 114 16.06 16.24 20.37
CA ALA A 114 15.65 17.28 19.44
C ALA A 114 14.13 17.29 19.24
N LEU A 115 13.52 16.12 19.04
CA LEU A 115 12.07 15.96 18.91
C LEU A 115 11.35 16.45 20.18
N ALA A 116 11.84 16.09 21.36
CA ALA A 116 11.27 16.48 22.65
C ALA A 116 11.26 17.99 22.93
N LYS A 117 12.01 18.80 22.16
CA LYS A 117 11.96 20.27 22.25
C LYS A 117 10.79 20.87 21.47
N GLY A 118 10.20 20.12 20.55
CA GLY A 118 9.05 20.54 19.75
C GLY A 118 7.78 20.62 20.60
N LYS A 119 7.03 21.72 20.45
CA LYS A 119 5.77 21.93 21.19
C LYS A 119 4.68 20.89 20.89
N THR A 120 4.75 20.30 19.70
CA THR A 120 3.79 19.36 19.13
C THR A 120 4.24 17.91 19.27
N TRP A 121 5.30 17.65 20.05
CA TRP A 121 5.78 16.31 20.31
C TRP A 121 5.04 15.67 21.50
N LEU A 122 4.63 14.42 21.33
CA LEU A 122 4.16 13.56 22.41
C LEU A 122 5.26 12.54 22.70
N PRO A 123 5.68 12.38 23.97
CA PRO A 123 6.69 11.40 24.34
C PRO A 123 6.12 9.98 24.41
N GLU A 124 4.84 9.85 24.75
CA GLU A 124 4.12 8.58 24.76
C GLU A 124 2.70 8.88 24.26
N PRO A 125 2.29 8.39 23.06
CA PRO A 125 3.11 7.72 22.06
C PRO A 125 4.12 8.70 21.42
N GLU A 126 5.23 8.19 20.89
CA GLU A 126 6.29 8.94 20.18
C GLU A 126 5.81 9.54 18.83
N TRP A 127 4.85 10.45 18.88
CA TRP A 127 4.17 11.04 17.73
C TRP A 127 4.33 12.56 17.71
N MET A 128 4.19 13.13 16.52
CA MET A 128 3.97 14.55 16.34
C MET A 128 2.49 14.80 16.02
N TYR A 129 1.88 15.81 16.63
CA TYR A 129 0.48 16.16 16.36
C TYR A 129 0.33 17.58 15.84
N ALA A 130 -0.62 17.78 14.93
CA ALA A 130 -1.11 19.09 14.54
C ALA A 130 -2.55 19.26 15.03
N VAL A 131 -2.90 20.46 15.49
CA VAL A 131 -4.30 20.84 15.77
C VAL A 131 -4.83 21.72 14.65
N THR A 132 -4.00 22.60 14.14
CA THR A 132 -4.32 23.55 13.06
C THR A 132 -3.21 23.57 12.02
N PHE A 133 -3.50 24.13 10.85
CA PHE A 133 -2.53 24.33 9.77
C PHE A 133 -1.32 25.17 10.22
N ALA A 134 -1.50 26.09 11.18
CA ALA A 134 -0.43 26.94 11.69
C ALA A 134 0.64 26.16 12.48
N ASP A 135 0.34 24.95 12.95
CA ASP A 135 1.29 24.12 13.68
C ASP A 135 2.38 23.55 12.76
N LEU A 136 2.12 23.50 11.44
CA LEU A 136 3.01 22.88 10.46
C LEU A 136 4.39 23.53 10.39
N ASP A 137 4.52 24.83 10.67
CA ASP A 137 5.84 25.49 10.74
C ASP A 137 6.68 24.93 11.88
N ASN A 138 6.12 24.86 13.10
CA ASN A 138 6.81 24.31 14.26
C ASN A 138 7.13 22.82 14.09
N ILE A 139 6.19 22.06 13.52
CA ILE A 139 6.36 20.65 13.18
C ILE A 139 7.53 20.48 12.22
N THR A 140 7.54 21.24 11.13
CA THR A 140 8.61 21.20 10.13
C THR A 140 9.96 21.54 10.75
N ASP A 141 10.04 22.63 11.52
CA ASP A 141 11.30 23.06 12.15
C ASP A 141 11.81 22.03 13.18
N THR A 142 10.91 21.38 13.93
CA THR A 142 11.27 20.31 14.88
C THR A 142 11.81 19.09 14.15
N LEU A 143 11.12 18.65 13.09
CA LEU A 143 11.56 17.50 12.28
C LEU A 143 12.92 17.77 11.63
N LEU A 144 13.16 18.99 11.12
CA LEU A 144 14.45 19.35 10.53
C LEU A 144 15.58 19.42 11.55
N ALA A 145 15.30 19.89 12.77
CA ALA A 145 16.28 19.91 13.83
C ALA A 145 16.72 18.47 14.20
N ALA A 146 15.78 17.53 14.22
CA ALA A 146 16.06 16.11 14.43
C ALA A 146 16.76 15.47 13.22
N ASP A 147 16.29 15.75 12.00
CA ASP A 147 16.88 15.25 10.74
C ASP A 147 18.35 15.68 10.61
N ALA A 148 18.67 16.94 10.88
CA ALA A 148 20.01 17.50 10.75
C ALA A 148 21.07 16.82 11.63
N ILE A 149 20.67 16.13 12.70
CA ILE A 149 21.58 15.33 13.53
C ILE A 149 22.11 14.14 12.72
N TYR A 150 21.22 13.47 11.97
CA TYR A 150 21.59 12.32 11.16
C TYR A 150 22.38 12.69 9.90
N SER A 151 22.33 13.96 9.46
CA SER A 151 23.18 14.46 8.37
C SER A 151 24.68 14.28 8.62
N ALA A 152 25.11 14.17 9.89
CA ALA A 152 26.50 13.87 10.23
C ALA A 152 26.98 12.50 9.70
N GLU A 153 26.05 11.57 9.45
CA GLU A 153 26.35 10.23 8.92
C GLU A 153 26.86 10.26 7.48
N LEU A 154 26.58 11.33 6.73
CA LEU A 154 27.11 11.56 5.37
C LEU A 154 28.63 11.64 5.31
N ALA A 155 29.31 11.76 6.46
CA ALA A 155 30.77 11.67 6.53
C ALA A 155 31.29 10.23 6.32
N TYR A 156 30.45 9.21 6.58
CA TYR A 156 30.84 7.80 6.60
C TYR A 156 30.07 6.94 5.60
N ASN A 157 28.79 7.26 5.36
CA ASN A 157 27.92 6.53 4.44
C ASN A 157 27.40 7.43 3.31
N PRO A 158 27.13 6.87 2.12
CA PRO A 158 26.61 7.63 0.99
C PRO A 158 25.16 8.08 1.22
N PRO A 159 24.68 9.13 0.52
CA PRO A 159 23.30 9.61 0.62
C PRO A 159 22.22 8.54 0.43
N GLU A 160 22.46 7.58 -0.46
CA GLU A 160 21.55 6.47 -0.75
C GLU A 160 21.37 5.55 0.47
N PHE A 161 22.44 5.31 1.24
CA PHE A 161 22.37 4.51 2.49
C PHE A 161 21.43 5.16 3.49
N LEU A 162 21.57 6.47 3.73
CA LEU A 162 20.70 7.19 4.67
C LEU A 162 19.22 7.21 4.21
N ALA A 163 18.98 7.22 2.89
CA ALA A 163 17.63 7.18 2.33
C ALA A 163 16.96 5.81 2.52
N GLU A 164 17.72 4.72 2.39
CA GLU A 164 17.24 3.35 2.64
C GLU A 164 17.18 3.00 4.14
N HIS A 165 17.96 3.69 4.97
CA HIS A 165 18.06 3.45 6.41
C HIS A 165 17.86 4.74 7.23
N PRO A 166 16.63 5.31 7.23
CA PRO A 166 16.33 6.47 8.06
C PRO A 166 16.55 6.16 9.54
N ALA A 167 17.09 7.14 10.28
CA ALA A 167 17.41 6.96 11.71
C ALA A 167 16.15 6.80 12.58
N ALA A 168 15.04 7.40 12.15
CA ALA A 168 13.72 7.22 12.76
C ALA A 168 12.62 7.55 11.75
N THR A 169 11.42 7.08 12.04
CA THR A 169 10.19 7.49 11.34
C THR A 169 9.26 8.12 12.36
N VAL A 170 8.90 9.38 12.14
CA VAL A 170 8.00 10.15 13.01
C VAL A 170 6.59 10.12 12.44
N HIS A 171 5.64 9.60 13.22
CA HIS A 171 4.23 9.62 12.86
C HIS A 171 3.65 11.01 13.07
N LEU A 172 3.07 11.60 12.02
CA LEU A 172 2.34 12.86 12.09
C LEU A 172 0.84 12.59 12.06
N VAL A 173 0.14 13.08 13.08
CA VAL A 173 -1.30 12.94 13.22
C VAL A 173 -1.98 14.31 13.36
N TRP A 174 -3.27 14.36 13.01
CA TRP A 174 -4.13 15.46 13.39
C TRP A 174 -4.97 15.11 14.63
N GLN A 175 -5.20 16.13 15.45
CA GLN A 175 -5.98 16.08 16.67
C GLN A 175 -6.95 17.26 16.71
N ARG A 176 -8.18 17.05 17.22
CA ARG A 176 -9.18 18.14 17.33
C ARG A 176 -8.76 19.23 18.32
N SER A 177 -7.99 18.85 19.34
CA SER A 177 -7.47 19.77 20.34
C SER A 177 -6.22 19.20 21.00
N GLU A 178 -5.44 20.08 21.62
CA GLU A 178 -4.29 19.70 22.45
C GLU A 178 -4.70 18.78 23.62
N ALA A 179 -5.88 19.00 24.20
CA ALA A 179 -6.40 18.13 25.26
C ALA A 179 -6.66 16.71 24.76
N GLU A 180 -7.23 16.53 23.56
CA GLU A 180 -7.42 15.21 22.96
C GLU A 180 -6.09 14.54 22.61
N ALA A 181 -5.10 15.32 22.15
CA ALA A 181 -3.76 14.84 21.86
C ALA A 181 -3.09 14.20 23.08
N LEU A 182 -3.21 14.83 24.25
CA LEU A 182 -2.67 14.35 25.52
C LEU A 182 -3.42 13.14 26.10
N GLU A 183 -4.67 12.91 25.68
CA GLU A 183 -5.49 11.78 26.13
C GLU A 183 -5.40 10.57 25.19
N HIS A 184 -4.82 10.72 23.99
CA HIS A 184 -4.65 9.69 22.96
C HIS A 184 -5.95 8.98 22.53
N LYS A 185 -7.09 9.69 22.55
CA LYS A 185 -8.42 9.08 22.36
C LYS A 185 -8.87 8.98 20.90
N THR A 186 -8.45 9.93 20.09
CA THR A 186 -8.90 10.16 18.73
C THR A 186 -7.68 10.61 17.95
N TRP A 187 -7.49 10.20 16.70
CA TRP A 187 -6.46 10.78 15.84
C TRP A 187 -6.80 10.48 14.39
N VAL A 188 -6.34 11.36 13.50
CA VAL A 188 -6.33 11.10 12.06
C VAL A 188 -4.86 10.99 11.64
N ASN A 189 -4.48 9.84 11.08
CA ASN A 189 -3.15 9.71 10.50
C ASN A 189 -3.04 10.64 9.29
N LEU A 190 -2.02 11.50 9.30
CA LEU A 190 -1.72 12.37 8.16
C LEU A 190 -0.65 11.71 7.29
N THR A 191 0.52 11.44 7.87
CA THR A 191 1.65 10.84 7.16
C THR A 191 2.75 10.41 8.14
N ASP A 192 3.74 9.71 7.61
CA ASP A 192 4.96 9.33 8.31
C ASP A 192 6.15 10.08 7.70
N VAL A 193 7.01 10.62 8.56
CA VAL A 193 8.20 11.38 8.15
C VAL A 193 9.45 10.63 8.56
N SER A 194 10.16 10.10 7.57
CA SER A 194 11.48 9.50 7.78
C SER A 194 12.56 10.57 7.93
N LEU A 195 13.37 10.44 8.98
CA LEU A 195 14.54 11.28 9.25
C LEU A 195 15.75 10.68 8.52
N THR A 196 16.07 11.23 7.36
CA THR A 196 17.11 10.74 6.44
C THR A 196 18.37 11.61 6.45
N GLY A 197 18.40 12.69 7.24
CA GLY A 197 19.51 13.64 7.29
C GLY A 197 19.66 14.48 6.01
N GLN A 198 18.63 14.48 5.16
CA GLN A 198 18.68 15.06 3.81
C GLN A 198 17.46 15.94 3.50
N GLN A 199 16.63 16.25 4.50
CA GLN A 199 15.40 17.00 4.29
C GLN A 199 15.69 18.49 4.07
N ASP A 200 14.99 19.08 3.10
CA ASP A 200 14.94 20.53 2.90
C ASP A 200 13.66 21.10 3.53
N ARG A 201 13.76 22.31 4.10
CA ARG A 201 12.64 22.93 4.82
C ARG A 201 11.43 23.16 3.92
N GLN A 202 11.62 23.76 2.76
CA GLN A 202 10.51 24.14 1.90
C GLN A 202 9.83 22.88 1.33
N THR A 203 10.64 21.92 0.89
CA THR A 203 10.16 20.64 0.36
C THR A 203 9.37 19.85 1.41
N LEU A 204 9.89 19.78 2.65
CA LEU A 204 9.19 19.12 3.75
C LEU A 204 7.89 19.85 4.08
N TYR A 205 7.94 21.17 4.27
CA TYR A 205 6.76 21.97 4.59
C TYR A 205 5.66 21.81 3.54
N ASP A 206 5.97 21.96 2.25
CA ASP A 206 4.99 21.85 1.18
C ASP A 206 4.38 20.45 1.09
N ARG A 207 5.17 19.39 1.37
CA ARG A 207 4.66 18.04 1.50
C ARG A 207 3.66 17.92 2.65
N LEU A 208 4.01 18.38 3.84
CA LEU A 208 3.14 18.30 5.02
C LEU A 208 1.87 19.14 4.84
N ALA A 209 2.01 20.36 4.31
CA ALA A 209 0.89 21.25 3.97
C ALA A 209 -0.03 20.62 2.93
N GLY A 210 0.53 19.99 1.90
CA GLY A 210 -0.24 19.30 0.86
C GLY A 210 -1.06 18.12 1.40
N VAL A 211 -0.47 17.31 2.28
CA VAL A 211 -1.14 16.20 2.97
C VAL A 211 -2.24 16.72 3.90
N TYR A 212 -1.93 17.72 4.73
CA TYR A 212 -2.89 18.31 5.67
C TYR A 212 -4.08 18.91 4.91
N ALA A 213 -3.83 19.68 3.85
CA ALA A 213 -4.87 20.26 3.01
C ALA A 213 -5.73 19.18 2.33
N GLN A 214 -5.12 18.08 1.87
CA GLN A 214 -5.88 16.95 1.34
C GLN A 214 -6.79 16.32 2.40
N ALA A 215 -6.30 16.16 3.64
CA ALA A 215 -7.09 15.61 4.73
C ALA A 215 -8.29 16.52 5.11
N VAL A 216 -8.17 17.84 4.94
CA VAL A 216 -9.28 18.80 5.07
C VAL A 216 -10.29 18.63 3.92
N VAL A 217 -9.82 18.53 2.68
CA VAL A 217 -10.69 18.30 1.50
C VAL A 217 -11.42 16.96 1.61
N ASP A 218 -10.76 15.92 2.13
CA ASP A 218 -11.35 14.62 2.43
C ASP A 218 -12.32 14.63 3.62
N LYS A 219 -12.50 15.78 4.30
CA LYS A 219 -13.32 15.95 5.51
C LYS A 219 -12.90 15.09 6.70
N LYS A 220 -11.64 14.64 6.72
CA LYS A 220 -11.03 13.93 7.86
C LYS A 220 -10.54 14.91 8.92
N VAL A 221 -10.10 16.10 8.50
CA VAL A 221 -9.61 17.18 9.36
C VAL A 221 -10.58 18.34 9.33
N GLU A 222 -10.94 18.84 10.51
CA GLU A 222 -11.84 19.98 10.69
C GLU A 222 -11.00 21.24 10.93
N ASP A 223 -10.50 21.88 9.85
CA ASP A 223 -9.75 23.13 9.96
C ASP A 223 -10.06 24.09 8.79
N GLY A 224 -10.67 25.23 9.12
CA GLY A 224 -10.99 26.30 8.16
C GLY A 224 -9.87 27.31 7.93
N SER A 225 -8.71 27.17 8.59
CA SER A 225 -7.59 28.11 8.50
C SER A 225 -6.60 27.81 7.38
N VAL A 226 -6.78 26.70 6.66
CA VAL A 226 -5.90 26.31 5.55
C VAL A 226 -5.90 27.38 4.45
N PRO A 227 -4.72 27.87 4.01
CA PRO A 227 -4.65 28.85 2.94
C PRO A 227 -5.26 28.32 1.64
N ALA A 228 -6.04 29.16 0.95
CA ALA A 228 -6.75 28.78 -0.28
C ALA A 228 -5.82 28.24 -1.38
N ALA A 229 -4.56 28.67 -1.42
CA ALA A 229 -3.57 28.17 -2.38
C ALA A 229 -3.29 26.66 -2.23
N TYR A 230 -3.35 26.12 -1.01
CA TYR A 230 -3.16 24.68 -0.77
C TYR A 230 -4.43 23.86 -1.04
N LEU A 231 -5.61 24.50 -1.06
CA LEU A 231 -6.89 23.86 -1.39
C LEU A 231 -7.21 23.91 -2.89
N ALA A 232 -6.62 24.84 -3.63
CA ALA A 232 -6.93 25.06 -5.03
C ALA A 232 -6.64 23.81 -5.89
N GLY A 233 -7.63 23.37 -6.67
CA GLY A 233 -7.51 22.22 -7.57
C GLY A 233 -7.44 20.87 -6.87
N LYS A 234 -7.68 20.81 -5.55
CA LYS A 234 -7.83 19.55 -4.83
C LYS A 234 -9.26 19.05 -4.94
N HIS A 235 -9.37 17.75 -5.07
CA HIS A 235 -10.62 17.00 -5.06
C HIS A 235 -10.64 16.07 -3.87
N ARG A 236 -11.83 15.74 -3.36
CA ARG A 236 -11.97 14.70 -2.35
C ARG A 236 -11.46 13.37 -2.91
N SER A 237 -10.52 12.73 -2.22
CA SER A 237 -9.82 11.53 -2.71
C SER A 237 -10.77 10.36 -2.96
N ARG A 238 -11.84 10.26 -2.15
CA ARG A 238 -12.84 9.19 -2.24
C ARG A 238 -14.24 9.70 -1.95
N LEU A 239 -15.19 9.36 -2.81
CA LEU A 239 -16.63 9.53 -2.61
C LEU A 239 -17.20 8.17 -2.21
N ASP A 240 -17.66 8.04 -0.97
CA ASP A 240 -18.05 6.76 -0.37
C ASP A 240 -19.50 6.37 -0.69
N ALA A 241 -20.27 7.28 -1.29
CA ALA A 241 -21.67 7.07 -1.64
C ALA A 241 -21.89 7.19 -3.15
N LEU A 242 -22.72 6.30 -3.69
CA LEU A 242 -23.23 6.38 -5.06
C LEU A 242 -24.75 6.53 -4.99
N GLU A 243 -25.30 7.45 -5.76
CA GLU A 243 -26.75 7.63 -5.93
C GLU A 243 -27.13 7.34 -7.38
N LEU A 244 -28.25 6.65 -7.59
CA LEU A 244 -28.80 6.39 -8.91
C LEU A 244 -30.25 6.89 -8.96
N ASN A 245 -30.52 7.87 -9.82
CA ASN A 245 -31.82 8.53 -9.94
C ASN A 245 -32.38 9.04 -8.60
N GLY A 246 -31.51 9.59 -7.75
CA GLY A 246 -31.86 10.14 -6.44
C GLY A 246 -32.10 9.11 -5.34
N ALA A 247 -31.83 7.83 -5.59
CA ALA A 247 -31.84 6.78 -4.57
C ALA A 247 -30.40 6.31 -4.28
N PRO A 248 -30.01 6.12 -3.01
CA PRO A 248 -28.73 5.50 -2.69
C PRO A 248 -28.61 4.12 -3.32
N LEU A 249 -27.49 3.86 -3.98
CA LEU A 249 -27.17 2.54 -4.51
C LEU A 249 -26.68 1.65 -3.36
N ALA A 250 -27.34 0.52 -3.17
CA ALA A 250 -26.89 -0.53 -2.28
C ALA A 250 -26.71 -1.80 -3.12
N TYR A 251 -25.55 -2.44 -3.00
CA TYR A 251 -25.28 -3.69 -3.69
C TYR A 251 -25.83 -4.87 -2.90
N ASP A 252 -26.50 -5.80 -3.57
CA ASP A 252 -26.95 -7.04 -2.96
C ASP A 252 -25.76 -8.03 -2.87
N THR A 253 -25.43 -8.48 -1.65
CA THR A 253 -24.32 -9.40 -1.40
C THR A 253 -24.74 -10.87 -1.29
N GLU A 254 -26.05 -11.14 -1.20
CA GLU A 254 -26.61 -12.47 -0.94
C GLU A 254 -27.21 -13.12 -2.20
N ASP A 255 -27.62 -12.32 -3.20
CA ASP A 255 -28.19 -12.83 -4.46
C ASP A 255 -27.12 -13.16 -5.53
N ASN A 256 -26.39 -14.26 -5.30
CA ASN A 256 -25.48 -14.82 -6.30
C ASN A 256 -26.12 -15.98 -7.10
N PRO A 257 -26.56 -15.76 -8.35
CA PRO A 257 -27.17 -16.81 -9.16
C PRO A 257 -26.15 -17.75 -9.83
N TYR A 258 -24.84 -17.49 -9.72
CA TYR A 258 -23.83 -18.16 -10.53
C TYR A 258 -22.93 -19.13 -9.75
N ASN A 259 -22.69 -18.91 -8.46
CA ASN A 259 -21.92 -19.85 -7.64
C ASN A 259 -22.36 -19.82 -6.16
N PRO A 260 -21.93 -20.78 -5.32
CA PRO A 260 -22.36 -20.86 -3.91
C PRO A 260 -21.58 -19.94 -2.96
N PHE A 261 -20.60 -19.17 -3.45
CA PHE A 261 -19.83 -18.21 -2.65
C PHE A 261 -20.53 -16.84 -2.69
N GLY A 262 -20.40 -16.05 -1.62
CA GLY A 262 -21.00 -14.70 -1.57
C GLY A 262 -20.38 -13.75 -2.60
N LEU A 263 -21.05 -12.63 -2.88
CA LEU A 263 -20.49 -11.55 -3.70
C LEU A 263 -19.58 -10.66 -2.84
N ILE A 264 -18.65 -9.96 -3.51
CA ILE A 264 -17.78 -8.93 -2.91
C ILE A 264 -18.07 -7.55 -3.53
N THR A 265 -19.28 -7.35 -4.04
CA THR A 265 -19.63 -6.16 -4.82
C THR A 265 -19.60 -4.89 -3.94
N ASP A 266 -19.90 -5.02 -2.65
CA ASP A 266 -19.87 -3.96 -1.63
C ASP A 266 -18.48 -3.35 -1.40
N ASP A 267 -17.40 -4.13 -1.57
CA ASP A 267 -16.02 -3.63 -1.53
C ASP A 267 -15.76 -2.53 -2.59
N PHE A 268 -16.58 -2.50 -3.64
CA PHE A 268 -16.47 -1.57 -4.77
C PHE A 268 -17.51 -0.44 -4.74
N LEU A 269 -18.14 -0.20 -3.59
CA LEU A 269 -19.02 0.95 -3.42
C LEU A 269 -18.20 2.25 -3.25
N GLY A 270 -18.39 3.17 -4.19
CA GLY A 270 -17.78 4.49 -4.19
C GLY A 270 -16.99 4.79 -5.46
N ALA A 271 -16.33 5.94 -5.45
CA ALA A 271 -15.44 6.41 -6.51
C ALA A 271 -14.19 7.02 -5.88
N TRP A 272 -13.05 6.94 -6.56
CA TRP A 272 -11.81 7.60 -6.12
C TRP A 272 -11.35 8.60 -7.17
N TYR A 273 -10.75 9.70 -6.75
CA TYR A 273 -10.22 10.69 -7.68
C TYR A 273 -8.83 10.28 -8.15
N SER A 274 -8.64 10.08 -9.45
CA SER A 274 -7.32 9.88 -10.05
C SER A 274 -6.83 11.19 -10.66
N TYR A 275 -5.75 11.74 -10.09
CA TYR A 275 -5.07 12.91 -10.65
C TYR A 275 -4.40 12.61 -11.99
N GLY A 276 -4.06 11.35 -12.28
CA GLY A 276 -3.51 10.94 -13.57
C GLY A 276 -4.57 10.95 -14.67
N ALA A 277 -5.81 10.57 -14.33
CA ALA A 277 -6.94 10.58 -15.23
C ALA A 277 -7.74 11.90 -15.23
N ASP A 278 -7.46 12.82 -14.29
CA ASP A 278 -8.21 14.07 -14.05
C ASP A 278 -9.72 13.81 -13.91
N SER A 279 -10.09 12.72 -13.21
CA SER A 279 -11.47 12.26 -13.08
C SER A 279 -11.66 11.40 -11.85
N TYR A 280 -12.90 11.37 -11.36
CA TYR A 280 -13.35 10.25 -10.53
C TYR A 280 -13.34 8.96 -11.35
N LEU A 281 -12.76 7.91 -10.80
CA LEU A 281 -12.76 6.55 -11.32
C LEU A 281 -13.71 5.69 -10.49
N LEU A 282 -14.35 4.72 -11.15
CA LEU A 282 -15.15 3.67 -10.52
C LEU A 282 -14.60 2.31 -10.92
N ALA A 283 -14.68 1.36 -9.99
CA ALA A 283 -14.40 -0.03 -10.31
C ALA A 283 -15.54 -0.62 -11.16
N MET A 284 -15.16 -1.44 -12.12
CA MET A 284 -16.06 -2.19 -12.97
C MET A 284 -15.56 -3.63 -13.05
N ASP A 285 -16.45 -4.60 -12.85
CA ASP A 285 -16.11 -6.00 -13.02
C ASP A 285 -15.93 -6.32 -14.52
N ILE A 286 -15.03 -7.25 -14.83
CA ILE A 286 -14.79 -7.69 -16.22
C ILE A 286 -15.64 -8.91 -16.58
N GLY A 287 -16.60 -9.31 -15.73
CA GLY A 287 -17.37 -10.54 -15.88
C GLY A 287 -16.58 -11.82 -15.61
N TYR A 288 -15.35 -11.74 -15.09
CA TYR A 288 -14.57 -12.94 -14.73
C TYR A 288 -15.20 -13.68 -13.54
N MET A 289 -15.16 -15.01 -13.58
CA MET A 289 -15.64 -15.87 -12.49
C MET A 289 -14.75 -17.10 -12.37
N SER A 290 -14.59 -17.56 -11.15
CA SER A 290 -14.03 -18.88 -10.87
C SER A 290 -14.97 -19.65 -9.93
N ASP A 291 -14.98 -20.97 -10.05
CA ASP A 291 -15.79 -21.85 -9.20
C ASP A 291 -15.31 -21.89 -7.74
N GLY A 292 -14.18 -21.25 -7.42
CA GLY A 292 -13.53 -21.29 -6.10
C GLY A 292 -13.39 -19.94 -5.41
N SER A 293 -14.01 -18.87 -5.93
CA SER A 293 -13.87 -17.53 -5.36
C SER A 293 -15.16 -16.72 -5.44
N SER A 294 -15.27 -15.75 -4.54
CA SER A 294 -16.17 -14.61 -4.71
C SER A 294 -15.72 -13.73 -5.88
N PHE A 295 -16.66 -13.00 -6.48
CA PHE A 295 -16.41 -12.06 -7.56
C PHE A 295 -17.40 -10.89 -7.49
N PRO A 296 -17.07 -9.74 -8.09
CA PRO A 296 -17.97 -8.60 -8.15
C PRO A 296 -18.95 -8.76 -9.31
N LEU A 297 -20.17 -8.27 -9.12
CA LEU A 297 -21.22 -8.21 -10.15
C LEU A 297 -21.72 -6.77 -10.33
N ILE A 298 -20.81 -5.81 -10.41
CA ILE A 298 -21.11 -4.37 -10.48
C ILE A 298 -22.04 -4.08 -11.66
N ALA A 299 -21.73 -4.60 -12.85
CA ALA A 299 -22.55 -4.43 -14.06
C ALA A 299 -24.01 -4.85 -13.88
N ARG A 300 -24.21 -5.95 -13.15
CA ARG A 300 -25.53 -6.51 -12.86
C ARG A 300 -26.33 -5.58 -11.96
N GLU A 301 -25.72 -5.07 -10.89
CA GLU A 301 -26.39 -4.22 -9.92
C GLU A 301 -26.95 -2.96 -10.60
N TYR A 302 -26.16 -2.31 -11.46
CA TYR A 302 -26.64 -1.15 -12.23
C TYR A 302 -27.72 -1.52 -13.25
N ALA A 303 -27.54 -2.61 -13.99
CA ALA A 303 -28.53 -3.05 -14.98
C ALA A 303 -29.88 -3.35 -14.32
N LEU A 304 -29.90 -4.05 -13.19
CA LEU A 304 -31.12 -4.40 -12.46
C LEU A 304 -31.77 -3.16 -11.82
N ALA A 305 -30.98 -2.28 -11.21
CA ALA A 305 -31.48 -1.03 -10.63
C ALA A 305 -32.13 -0.11 -11.67
N LEU A 306 -31.69 -0.19 -12.93
CA LEU A 306 -32.27 0.52 -14.07
C LEU A 306 -33.46 -0.21 -14.74
N GLY A 307 -33.97 -1.28 -14.13
CA GLY A 307 -35.09 -2.06 -14.65
C GLY A 307 -34.74 -2.95 -15.85
N GLY A 308 -33.44 -3.21 -16.02
CA GLY A 308 -32.87 -4.01 -17.08
C GLY A 308 -32.71 -5.48 -16.74
N SER A 309 -31.91 -6.17 -17.55
CA SER A 309 -31.49 -7.55 -17.31
C SER A 309 -30.00 -7.71 -17.54
N TYR A 310 -29.38 -8.68 -16.86
CA TYR A 310 -27.96 -8.99 -17.00
C TYR A 310 -27.75 -10.50 -17.18
N THR A 311 -26.82 -10.87 -18.05
CA THR A 311 -26.41 -12.25 -18.34
C THR A 311 -24.91 -12.29 -18.58
N ARG A 312 -24.29 -13.44 -18.33
CA ARG A 312 -22.84 -13.61 -18.45
C ARG A 312 -22.42 -15.06 -18.63
N GLU A 313 -21.27 -15.30 -19.27
CA GLU A 313 -20.61 -16.61 -19.40
C GLU A 313 -19.08 -16.48 -19.41
N THR A 314 -18.34 -17.34 -18.68
CA THR A 314 -16.86 -17.38 -18.67
C THR A 314 -16.42 -18.77 -19.09
N ASP A 315 -15.46 -18.85 -20.01
CA ASP A 315 -14.88 -20.12 -20.41
C ASP A 315 -13.68 -20.54 -19.55
N GLU A 316 -13.26 -21.82 -19.68
CA GLU A 316 -12.11 -22.37 -18.96
C GLU A 316 -10.77 -21.65 -19.23
N LYS A 317 -10.71 -20.79 -20.26
CA LYS A 317 -9.52 -20.04 -20.65
C LYS A 317 -9.51 -18.62 -20.09
N GLY A 318 -10.48 -18.29 -19.24
CA GLY A 318 -10.63 -16.97 -18.62
C GLY A 318 -11.17 -15.91 -19.59
N ARG A 319 -11.83 -16.32 -20.68
CA ARG A 319 -12.54 -15.39 -21.56
C ARG A 319 -13.96 -15.23 -21.07
N SER A 320 -14.36 -13.99 -20.83
CA SER A 320 -15.69 -13.67 -20.29
C SER A 320 -16.48 -12.87 -21.32
N ASP A 321 -17.76 -13.20 -21.45
CA ASP A 321 -18.75 -12.46 -22.21
C ASP A 321 -19.89 -12.11 -21.26
N SER A 322 -20.22 -10.84 -21.13
CA SER A 322 -21.35 -10.36 -20.32
C SER A 322 -22.21 -9.45 -21.17
N SER A 323 -23.52 -9.48 -20.98
CA SER A 323 -24.46 -8.64 -21.72
C SER A 323 -25.59 -8.19 -20.82
N TRP A 324 -25.97 -6.92 -20.96
CA TRP A 324 -27.11 -6.35 -20.28
C TRP A 324 -27.98 -5.53 -21.21
N THR A 325 -29.25 -5.40 -20.82
CA THR A 325 -30.23 -4.56 -21.52
C THR A 325 -30.80 -3.54 -20.56
N ILE A 326 -30.97 -2.30 -21.01
CA ILE A 326 -31.65 -1.23 -20.27
C ILE A 326 -32.53 -0.50 -21.28
N GLY A 327 -33.84 -0.51 -21.06
CA GLY A 327 -34.80 0.00 -22.03
C GLY A 327 -34.70 -0.72 -23.38
N GLY A 328 -34.42 0.02 -24.46
CA GLY A 328 -34.21 -0.52 -25.81
C GLY A 328 -32.76 -0.79 -26.19
N ASP A 329 -31.81 -0.44 -25.32
CA ASP A 329 -30.37 -0.54 -25.60
C ASP A 329 -29.82 -1.86 -25.04
N THR A 330 -28.80 -2.40 -25.72
CA THR A 330 -28.07 -3.60 -25.32
C THR A 330 -26.58 -3.33 -25.30
N TRP A 331 -25.93 -3.74 -24.23
CA TRP A 331 -24.48 -3.71 -24.09
C TRP A 331 -23.93 -5.13 -24.09
N ARG A 332 -22.70 -5.27 -24.59
CA ARG A 332 -21.95 -6.52 -24.54
C ARG A 332 -20.51 -6.25 -24.21
N MET A 333 -20.05 -6.78 -23.09
CA MET A 333 -18.69 -6.74 -22.62
C MET A 333 -17.98 -8.06 -22.96
N ARG A 334 -16.77 -7.97 -23.49
CA ARG A 334 -15.85 -9.10 -23.64
C ARG A 334 -14.54 -8.79 -22.96
N SER A 335 -14.00 -9.75 -22.23
CA SER A 335 -12.74 -9.59 -21.53
C SER A 335 -11.91 -10.87 -21.54
N THR A 336 -10.62 -10.72 -21.28
CA THR A 336 -9.71 -11.85 -21.06
C THR A 336 -8.92 -11.63 -19.78
N TYR A 337 -9.03 -12.58 -18.85
CA TYR A 337 -8.25 -12.61 -17.61
C TYR A 337 -7.37 -13.85 -17.54
N ARG A 338 -6.06 -13.66 -17.31
CA ARG A 338 -5.10 -14.76 -17.21
C ARG A 338 -3.91 -14.39 -16.33
N ASP A 339 -3.40 -15.36 -15.58
CA ASP A 339 -2.19 -15.22 -14.76
C ASP A 339 -2.23 -14.00 -13.82
N GLY A 340 -3.41 -13.73 -13.25
CA GLY A 340 -3.59 -12.61 -12.33
C GLY A 340 -3.78 -11.25 -13.00
N LYS A 341 -4.02 -11.18 -14.32
CA LYS A 341 -4.07 -9.92 -15.07
C LYS A 341 -5.22 -9.85 -16.07
N VAL A 342 -5.83 -8.66 -16.16
CA VAL A 342 -6.72 -8.29 -17.27
C VAL A 342 -5.85 -8.02 -18.51
N LEU A 343 -6.09 -8.78 -19.58
CA LEU A 343 -5.35 -8.65 -20.83
C LEU A 343 -6.14 -7.87 -21.90
N ASP A 344 -7.46 -7.93 -21.82
CA ASP A 344 -8.37 -7.30 -22.77
C ASP A 344 -9.69 -6.98 -22.07
N PHE A 345 -10.27 -5.83 -22.42
CA PHE A 345 -11.56 -5.35 -21.94
C PHE A 345 -12.19 -4.49 -23.05
N THR A 346 -13.29 -4.96 -23.62
CA THR A 346 -14.00 -4.27 -24.69
C THR A 346 -15.50 -4.29 -24.43
N VAL A 347 -16.19 -3.20 -24.76
CA VAL A 347 -17.64 -3.10 -24.63
C VAL A 347 -18.24 -2.57 -25.93
N GLU A 348 -19.35 -3.16 -26.35
CA GLU A 348 -20.16 -2.70 -27.48
C GLU A 348 -21.53 -2.25 -26.96
N LYS A 349 -22.07 -1.14 -27.49
CA LYS A 349 -23.45 -0.72 -27.32
C LYS A 349 -24.20 -0.84 -28.65
N ASN A 350 -25.28 -1.61 -28.68
CA ASN A 350 -26.08 -1.87 -29.88
C ASN A 350 -25.22 -2.34 -31.08
N GLY A 351 -24.20 -3.14 -30.79
CA GLY A 351 -23.24 -3.65 -31.79
C GLY A 351 -22.19 -2.65 -32.27
N GLN A 352 -22.13 -1.44 -31.70
CA GLN A 352 -21.09 -0.46 -31.96
C GLN A 352 -20.08 -0.45 -30.80
N PRO A 353 -18.76 -0.57 -31.05
CA PRO A 353 -17.75 -0.49 -30.01
C PRO A 353 -17.80 0.84 -29.24
N LEU A 354 -17.65 0.78 -27.92
CA LEU A 354 -17.38 1.92 -27.07
C LEU A 354 -15.86 2.06 -26.91
N ASP A 355 -15.33 3.20 -27.30
CA ASP A 355 -13.94 3.59 -27.00
C ASP A 355 -13.86 4.02 -25.53
N LEU A 356 -13.40 3.15 -24.65
CA LEU A 356 -13.35 3.36 -23.19
C LEU A 356 -11.90 3.40 -22.73
N THR A 357 -11.58 4.37 -21.87
CA THR A 357 -10.33 4.39 -21.13
C THR A 357 -10.49 3.56 -19.87
N TRP A 358 -9.53 2.69 -19.57
CA TRP A 358 -9.58 1.84 -18.39
C TRP A 358 -8.19 1.59 -17.81
N TYR A 359 -8.16 1.34 -16.51
CA TYR A 359 -6.94 1.15 -15.72
C TYR A 359 -6.99 -0.19 -14.99
N THR A 360 -5.87 -0.92 -14.98
CA THR A 360 -5.71 -2.10 -14.12
C THR A 360 -5.31 -1.70 -12.71
N VAL A 361 -5.38 -2.66 -11.77
CA VAL A 361 -4.84 -2.48 -10.42
C VAL A 361 -3.32 -2.22 -10.39
N ASP A 362 -2.57 -2.67 -11.40
CA ASP A 362 -1.13 -2.37 -11.53
C ASP A 362 -0.90 -0.88 -11.89
N GLN A 363 -1.89 -0.21 -12.48
CA GLN A 363 -1.83 1.20 -12.88
C GLN A 363 -2.49 2.13 -11.84
N GLU A 364 -3.59 1.67 -11.25
CA GLU A 364 -4.40 2.40 -10.27
C GLU A 364 -4.74 1.44 -9.12
N SER A 365 -3.99 1.49 -8.02
CA SER A 365 -4.12 0.52 -6.92
C SER A 365 -5.51 0.50 -6.27
N GLU A 366 -6.21 1.64 -6.28
CA GLU A 366 -7.58 1.81 -5.75
C GLU A 366 -8.64 1.00 -6.54
N VAL A 367 -8.30 0.43 -7.70
CA VAL A 367 -9.16 -0.57 -8.39
C VAL A 367 -9.43 -1.77 -7.48
N GLY A 368 -8.52 -2.09 -6.56
CA GLY A 368 -8.74 -3.03 -5.45
C GLY A 368 -8.68 -4.53 -5.82
N ALA A 369 -8.89 -4.90 -7.10
CA ALA A 369 -8.84 -6.29 -7.53
C ALA A 369 -8.25 -6.47 -8.93
N THR A 370 -7.48 -7.55 -9.11
CA THR A 370 -6.82 -7.88 -10.39
C THR A 370 -7.78 -8.27 -11.51
N PHE A 371 -9.03 -8.62 -11.18
CA PHE A 371 -10.10 -8.98 -12.10
C PHE A 371 -11.16 -7.87 -12.23
N CYS A 372 -10.84 -6.66 -11.79
CA CYS A 372 -11.62 -5.44 -12.04
C CYS A 372 -10.79 -4.47 -12.88
N VAL A 373 -11.46 -3.47 -13.44
CA VAL A 373 -10.83 -2.31 -14.07
C VAL A 373 -11.39 -1.03 -13.46
N GLY A 374 -10.58 0.02 -13.40
CA GLY A 374 -11.02 1.38 -13.09
C GLY A 374 -11.45 2.11 -14.36
N LEU A 375 -12.62 2.75 -14.34
CA LEU A 375 -13.15 3.54 -15.45
C LEU A 375 -13.39 4.99 -15.02
N PRO A 376 -13.00 6.00 -15.82
CA PRO A 376 -13.47 7.37 -15.63
C PRO A 376 -14.98 7.43 -15.53
N ALA A 377 -15.51 8.31 -14.66
CA ALA A 377 -16.95 8.43 -14.42
C ALA A 377 -17.75 8.65 -15.71
N GLU A 378 -17.19 9.39 -16.67
CA GLU A 378 -17.79 9.56 -18.01
C GLU A 378 -17.87 8.24 -18.80
N ASP A 379 -16.80 7.46 -18.81
CA ASP A 379 -16.75 6.16 -19.48
C ASP A 379 -17.63 5.12 -18.78
N PHE A 380 -17.67 5.14 -17.46
CA PHE A 380 -18.59 4.34 -16.65
C PHE A 380 -20.05 4.66 -17.00
N CYS A 381 -20.41 5.94 -17.12
CA CYS A 381 -21.75 6.36 -17.52
C CYS A 381 -22.17 5.81 -18.89
N ARG A 382 -21.24 5.71 -19.84
CA ARG A 382 -21.50 5.17 -21.19
C ARG A 382 -21.87 3.68 -21.18
N LEU A 383 -21.50 2.94 -20.14
CA LEU A 383 -21.90 1.54 -19.94
C LEU A 383 -23.39 1.37 -19.63
N PHE A 384 -24.06 2.41 -19.12
CA PHE A 384 -25.44 2.32 -18.65
C PHE A 384 -26.36 3.41 -19.22
N GLY A 385 -25.83 4.33 -20.04
CA GLY A 385 -26.60 5.43 -20.60
C GLY A 385 -26.95 6.51 -19.58
N LEU A 386 -26.02 6.79 -18.67
CA LEU A 386 -26.20 7.73 -17.56
C LEU A 386 -25.50 9.07 -17.84
N GLY A 387 -25.89 10.11 -17.10
CA GLY A 387 -25.04 11.26 -16.78
C GLY A 387 -24.61 11.20 -15.32
N TYR A 388 -23.67 12.06 -14.92
CA TYR A 388 -23.20 12.12 -13.55
C TYR A 388 -22.94 13.54 -13.05
N GLU A 389 -22.99 13.71 -11.73
CA GLU A 389 -22.57 14.89 -10.99
C GLU A 389 -21.80 14.44 -9.74
N ALA A 390 -20.63 15.03 -9.49
CA ALA A 390 -19.87 14.80 -8.26
C ALA A 390 -20.25 15.86 -7.21
N ASP A 391 -20.82 15.41 -6.09
CA ASP A 391 -21.07 16.23 -4.90
C ASP A 391 -20.02 15.86 -3.85
N GLU A 392 -18.85 16.49 -3.96
CA GLU A 392 -17.71 16.25 -3.04
C GLU A 392 -18.05 16.64 -1.60
N ASP A 393 -18.96 17.61 -1.44
CA ASP A 393 -19.41 18.07 -0.14
C ASP A 393 -20.25 17.00 0.56
N ALA A 394 -21.17 16.34 -0.15
CA ALA A 394 -21.89 15.19 0.35
C ALA A 394 -21.04 13.91 0.38
N GLY A 395 -19.91 13.88 -0.34
CA GLY A 395 -19.11 12.66 -0.52
C GLY A 395 -19.78 11.65 -1.45
N CYS A 396 -20.54 12.15 -2.43
CA CYS A 396 -21.42 11.35 -3.24
C CYS A 396 -21.21 11.59 -4.73
N LEU A 397 -21.15 10.50 -5.51
CA LEU A 397 -21.26 10.56 -6.96
C LEU A 397 -22.70 10.21 -7.36
N ARG A 398 -23.39 11.16 -8.00
CA ARG A 398 -24.78 11.02 -8.40
C ARG A 398 -24.88 10.66 -9.87
N PHE A 399 -25.60 9.59 -10.17
CA PHE A 399 -25.94 9.17 -11.51
C PHE A 399 -27.42 9.43 -11.81
N TYR A 400 -27.70 9.81 -13.05
CA TYR A 400 -29.07 10.04 -13.51
C TYR A 400 -29.26 9.59 -14.97
N THR A 401 -30.43 9.04 -15.26
CA THR A 401 -30.84 8.77 -16.65
C THR A 401 -31.16 10.07 -17.36
N ALA A 402 -30.64 10.24 -18.58
CA ALA A 402 -30.88 11.42 -19.41
C ALA A 402 -32.33 11.58 -19.88
#